data_AF-A0A7W1AA92-F1
#
_entry.id   AF-A0A7W1AA92-F1
#
_cell.length_a   1.000
_cell.length_b   1.000
_cell.length_c   1.000
_cell.angle_alpha   90.00
_cell.angle_beta   90.00
_cell.angle_gamma   90.00
#
_symmetry.space_group_name_H-M   'P 1'
#
loop_
_entity.id
_entity.type
_entity.pdbx_description
1 polymer ?
#
loop_
_entity_poly.entity_id
_entity_poly.type
_entity_poly.pdbx_seq_one_letter_code
_entity_poly.pdbx_strand_id
1 'polypeptide(L)' 'MNVDGDRLRDLTLELVECESPTGDTAEVARLYGRRLEELGLEVELLDERFPATPIVVGRLRGDRPGPTIVLNGHLDTVPI' A
#
# COMPACT_ATOMS: atom_id res chain seq x y z
N MET A 1 8.33 -1.30 21.93
CA MET A 1 7.94 -0.89 20.58
C MET A 1 6.45 -0.59 20.66
N ASN A 2 6.07 0.68 20.62
CA ASN A 2 4.68 1.09 20.76
C ASN A 2 4.15 1.48 19.38
N VAL A 3 2.89 1.14 19.12
CA VAL A 3 2.16 1.65 17.96
C VAL A 3 1.82 3.11 18.21
N ASP A 4 2.11 3.97 17.24
CA ASP A 4 1.68 5.37 17.25
C ASP A 4 0.25 5.46 16.67
N GLY A 5 -0.71 5.76 17.53
CA GLY A 5 -2.13 5.80 17.16
C GLY A 5 -2.48 7.00 16.26
N ASP A 6 -1.82 8.14 16.45
CA ASP A 6 -2.04 9.31 15.60
C ASP A 6 -1.51 9.06 14.20
N ARG A 7 -0.30 8.49 14.08
CA ARG A 7 0.25 8.10 12.79
C ARG A 7 -0.62 7.07 12.06
N LEU A 8 -1.16 6.09 12.79
CA LEU A 8 -2.05 5.08 12.22
C LEU A 8 -3.35 5.70 11.69
N ARG A 9 -3.98 6.59 12.47
CA ARG A 9 -5.18 7.32 12.05
C ARG A 9 -4.88 8.13 10.79
N ASP A 10 -3.82 8.93 10.80
CA ASP A 10 -3.54 9.89 9.74
C ASP A 10 -3.26 9.19 8.40
N LEU A 11 -2.47 8.10 8.41
CA LEU A 11 -2.24 7.28 7.21
C LEU A 11 -3.51 6.59 6.71
N THR A 12 -4.38 6.17 7.63
CA THR A 12 -5.64 5.52 7.26
C THR A 12 -6.59 6.50 6.61
N LEU A 13 -6.75 7.69 7.19
CA LEU A 13 -7.63 8.73 6.66
C LEU A 13 -7.12 9.24 5.30
N GLU A 14 -5.81 9.40 5.12
CA GLU A 14 -5.24 9.77 3.83
C GLU A 14 -5.58 8.76 2.72
N LEU A 15 -5.56 7.45 3.02
CA LEU A 15 -5.97 6.44 2.05
C LEU A 15 -7.49 6.46 1.79
N VAL A 16 -8.30 6.69 2.82
CA VAL A 16 -9.77 6.75 2.72
C VAL A 16 -10.24 7.98 1.93
N GLU A 17 -9.52 9.08 1.99
CA GLU A 17 -9.81 10.30 1.21
C GLU A 17 -9.57 10.10 -0.30
N CYS A 18 -8.80 9.10 -0.71
CA CYS A 18 -8.61 8.75 -2.11
C CYS A 18 -9.76 7.85 -2.59
N GLU A 19 -10.58 8.34 -3.52
CA GLU A 19 -11.57 7.49 -4.19
C GLU A 19 -10.86 6.33 -4.90
N SER A 20 -11.39 5.12 -4.72
CA SER A 20 -10.79 3.90 -5.26
C SER A 20 -11.82 2.83 -5.62
N PRO A 21 -12.86 3.11 -6.42
CA PRO A 21 -13.85 2.09 -6.76
C PRO A 21 -13.19 0.90 -7.46
N THR A 22 -13.76 -0.30 -7.31
CA THR A 22 -13.26 -1.49 -8.03
C THR A 22 -13.12 -1.21 -9.53
N GLY A 23 -11.89 -1.34 -10.06
CA GLY A 23 -11.56 -1.05 -11.45
C GLY A 23 -10.82 0.27 -11.68
N ASP A 24 -10.76 1.15 -10.69
CA ASP A 24 -10.01 2.40 -10.73
C ASP A 24 -9.31 2.65 -9.38
N THR A 25 -8.11 2.09 -9.24
CA THR A 25 -7.31 2.16 -8.00
C THR A 25 -5.92 2.74 -8.23
N ALA A 26 -5.66 3.31 -9.40
CA ALA A 26 -4.33 3.78 -9.80
C ALA A 26 -3.78 4.87 -8.87
N GLU A 27 -4.63 5.78 -8.43
CA GLU A 27 -4.23 6.86 -7.52
C GLU A 27 -3.88 6.34 -6.12
N VAL A 28 -4.77 5.55 -5.51
CA VAL A 28 -4.54 4.97 -4.18
C VAL A 28 -3.35 4.00 -4.19
N ALA A 29 -3.12 3.25 -5.28
CA ALA A 29 -1.97 2.37 -5.41
C ALA A 29 -0.64 3.16 -5.41
N ARG A 30 -0.58 4.28 -6.16
CA ARG A 30 0.60 5.16 -6.15
C ARG A 30 0.80 5.82 -4.79
N LEU A 31 -0.27 6.24 -4.12
CA LEU A 31 -0.21 6.79 -2.77
C LEU A 31 0.35 5.76 -1.77
N TYR A 32 -0.21 4.55 -1.75
CA TYR A 32 0.22 3.49 -0.86
C TYR A 32 1.69 3.10 -1.12
N GLY A 33 2.08 2.98 -2.41
CA GLY A 33 3.46 2.74 -2.80
C GLY A 33 4.44 3.77 -2.23
N ARG A 34 4.16 5.07 -2.39
CA ARG A 34 5.01 6.14 -1.83
C ARG A 34 5.13 6.04 -0.31
N ARG A 35 4.03 5.76 0.41
CA ARG A 35 4.09 5.59 1.87
C ARG A 35 4.95 4.40 2.29
N LEU A 36 4.94 3.30 1.53
CA LEU A 36 5.83 2.16 1.79
C LEU A 36 7.30 2.50 1.52
N GLU A 37 7.61 3.27 0.47
CA GLU A 37 8.97 3.75 0.19
C GLU A 37 9.48 4.67 1.31
N GLU A 38 8.66 5.60 1.80
CA GLU A 38 8.98 6.49 2.93
C GLU A 38 9.24 5.72 4.24
N LEU A 39 8.63 4.54 4.39
CA LEU A 39 8.88 3.62 5.50
C LEU A 39 10.15 2.76 5.30
N GLY A 40 10.83 2.88 4.16
CA GLY A 40 12.07 2.20 3.85
C GLY A 40 11.91 0.82 3.20
N LEU A 41 10.74 0.52 2.62
CA LEU A 41 10.54 -0.72 1.88
C LEU A 41 11.02 -0.56 0.43
N GLU A 42 11.49 -1.66 -0.16
CA GLU A 42 11.62 -1.76 -1.62
C GLU A 42 10.22 -1.92 -2.21
N VAL A 43 9.81 -1.05 -3.13
CA VAL A 43 8.47 -1.06 -3.70
C VAL A 43 8.53 -1.35 -5.20
N GLU A 44 7.67 -2.28 -5.62
CA GLU A 44 7.36 -2.53 -7.03
C GLU A 44 5.91 -2.15 -7.29
N LEU A 45 5.69 -1.31 -8.28
CA LEU A 45 4.37 -0.92 -8.77
C LEU A 45 4.15 -1.55 -10.15
N LEU A 46 3.14 -2.40 -10.29
CA LEU A 46 2.82 -3.07 -11.55
C LEU A 46 1.85 -2.25 -12.41
N ASP A 47 2.14 -0.97 -12.63
CA ASP A 47 1.27 -0.03 -13.36
C ASP A 47 1.33 -0.20 -14.88
N GLU A 48 2.47 -0.61 -15.45
CA GLU A 48 2.55 -0.95 -16.88
C GLU A 48 1.62 -2.12 -17.25
N ARG A 49 1.52 -3.11 -16.36
CA ARG A 49 0.69 -4.31 -16.56
C ARG A 49 -0.78 -4.05 -16.23
N PHE A 50 -1.05 -3.22 -15.23
CA PHE A 50 -2.39 -2.93 -14.73
C PHE A 50 -2.56 -1.42 -14.53
N PRO A 51 -2.66 -0.62 -15.60
CA PRO A 51 -2.59 0.84 -15.49
C PRO A 51 -3.74 1.47 -14.71
N ALA A 52 -4.93 0.89 -14.77
CA ALA A 52 -6.10 1.32 -14.00
C ALA A 52 -6.16 0.72 -12.59
N THR A 53 -5.52 -0.43 -12.37
CA THR A 53 -5.53 -1.15 -11.09
C THR A 53 -4.14 -1.69 -10.72
N PRO A 54 -3.13 -0.82 -10.52
CA PRO A 54 -1.76 -1.25 -10.26
C PRO A 54 -1.69 -2.09 -8.99
N ILE A 55 -0.86 -3.12 -9.02
CA ILE A 55 -0.53 -3.90 -7.82
C ILE A 55 0.70 -3.28 -7.17
N VAL A 56 0.63 -3.08 -5.86
CA VAL A 56 1.74 -2.59 -5.04
C VAL A 56 2.34 -3.76 -4.27
N VAL A 57 3.64 -4.02 -4.46
CA VAL A 57 4.39 -5.01 -3.67
C VAL A 57 5.49 -4.29 -2.91
N GLY A 58 5.34 -4.21 -1.58
CA GLY A 58 6.38 -3.71 -0.69
C GLY A 58 7.17 -4.84 -0.05
N ARG A 59 8.49 -4.73 -0.03
CA ARG A 59 9.38 -5.69 0.60
C ARG A 59 10.29 -5.01 1.62
N LEU A 60 10.14 -5.40 2.88
CA LEU A 60 11.14 -5.14 3.92
C LEU A 60 12.10 -6.33 4.01
N ARG A 61 13.38 -6.13 3.67
CA ARG A 61 14.38 -7.20 3.74
C ARG A 61 14.89 -7.37 5.17
N GLY A 62 14.85 -8.60 5.66
CA GLY A 62 15.55 -8.98 6.88
C GLY A 62 17.07 -9.04 6.65
N ASP A 63 17.83 -9.00 7.74
CA ASP A 63 19.30 -9.07 7.74
C ASP A 63 19.84 -10.52 7.77
N ARG A 64 18.96 -11.51 7.97
CA ARG A 64 19.31 -12.92 8.13
C ARG A 64 18.31 -13.83 7.40
N PRO A 65 18.73 -15.05 6.99
CA PRO A 65 17.81 -16.04 6.43
C PRO A 65 16.73 -16.44 7.43
N GLY A 66 15.50 -16.66 6.94
CA GLY A 66 14.37 -17.09 7.76
C GLY A 66 13.06 -17.16 6.96
N PRO A 67 11.95 -17.55 7.61
CA PRO A 67 10.63 -17.55 6.99
C PRO A 67 10.20 -16.15 6.55
N THR A 68 9.49 -16.07 5.42
CA THR A 68 8.90 -14.82 4.91
C THR A 68 7.42 -14.77 5.26
N ILE A 69 6.93 -13.59 5.69
CA ILE A 69 5.51 -13.33 5.92
C ILE A 69 5.01 -12.38 4.82
N VAL A 70 3.83 -12.66 4.28
CA VAL A 70 3.12 -11.75 3.38
C VAL A 70 1.93 -11.16 4.13
N LEU A 71 1.90 -9.84 4.23
CA LEU A 71 0.71 -9.09 4.63
C LEU A 71 0.02 -8.62 3.34
N ASN A 72 -1.26 -8.95 3.18
CA ASN A 72 -2.01 -8.66 1.97
C ASN A 72 -3.35 -8.02 2.31
N GLY A 73 -3.74 -7.04 1.50
CA GLY A 73 -5.01 -6.34 1.54
C GLY A 73 -5.34 -5.79 0.15
N HIS A 74 -6.60 -5.40 -0.06
CA HIS A 74 -7.06 -4.77 -1.29
C HIS A 74 -7.19 -3.26 -1.08
N LEU A 75 -7.09 -2.49 -2.18
CA LEU A 75 -7.17 -1.01 -2.15
C LEU A 75 -8.49 -0.49 -2.71
N ASP A 76 -9.28 -1.34 -3.35
CA ASP A 76 -10.56 -0.96 -3.92
C ASP A 76 -11.68 -0.88 -2.88
N THR A 77 -12.65 -0.03 -3.17
CA THR A 77 -13.85 0.20 -2.37
C THR A 77 -15.11 -0.08 -3.18
N VAL A 78 -16.20 -0.40 -2.47
CA VAL A 78 -17.52 -0.56 -3.07
C VAL A 78 -18.19 0.82 -3.13
N PRO A 79 -18.67 1.27 -4.30
CA PRO A 79 -19.39 2.55 -4.41
C PRO A 79 -20.64 2.58 -3.53
N ILE A 80 -20.97 3.78 -3.03
CA ILE A 80 -22.19 4.08 -2.25
C ILE A 80 -23.38 4.43 -3.15
#